data_AF-A0A3D4RMG3-F1
#
_entry.id   AF-A0A3D4RMG3-F1
#
_cell.length_a   1.000
_cell.length_b   1.000
_cell.length_c   1.000
_cell.angle_alpha   90.00
_cell.angle_beta   90.00
_cell.angle_gamma   90.00
#
_symmetry.space_group_name_H-M   'P 1'
#
loop_
_entity.id
_entity.type
_entity.pdbx_description
1 polymer ?
#
loop_
_entity_poly.entity_id
_entity_poly.type
_entity_poly.pdbx_seq_one_letter_code
_entity_poly.pdbx_strand_id
1 'polypeptide(L)'
;SRNNRLASSIPTKFFAYAILGGYEEKYQSPSTYRYALDPRAEKMMTPRTGTVTEGSTKIELGAKLRSLESNIGINTNWKITFYPDLYASDTESNPYTKNDGYIALITTEELLFIKAEALYWMNQKAEAYNVTKQAVNLNMQRYGLNVDNLSSKDRVRYDLFMSVRLPGESVFTIADLMQQKYVAMYLQPEQWTDLRRYNYSSKTNGIYYDGYPVYTVTTCLTKFDGTLMTVKNFNTEYSLRRPFNLYAAYWDQPDCYEDPSTKAVYSPNAWVNRLNPDTETEVKYNKQELIRIGACDANGNVDYRWMQKHMIWAMKNSSVCTVSNNIEWK
;
A
#
# COMPACT_ATOMS: atom_id res chain seq x y z
N SER A 1 -5.58 8.93 -26.26
CA SER A 1 -5.07 8.79 -24.88
C SER A 1 -5.99 7.83 -24.12
N ARG A 2 -5.48 7.10 -23.11
CA ARG A 2 -6.36 6.34 -22.21
C ARG A 2 -7.08 7.34 -21.29
N ASN A 3 -8.38 7.18 -21.07
CA ASN A 3 -9.14 8.04 -20.16
C ASN A 3 -8.60 7.93 -18.73
N ASN A 4 -8.60 9.05 -17.99
CA ASN A 4 -8.38 9.03 -16.54
C ASN A 4 -9.48 8.17 -15.88
N ARG A 5 -9.08 7.15 -15.12
CA ARG A 5 -9.98 6.19 -14.47
C ARG A 5 -10.12 6.38 -12.96
N LEU A 6 -9.62 7.47 -12.39
CA LEU A 6 -9.65 7.69 -10.93
C LEU A 6 -11.06 7.63 -10.31
N ALA A 7 -12.12 7.90 -11.09
CA ALA A 7 -13.51 7.77 -10.61
C ALA A 7 -14.11 6.35 -10.67
N SER A 8 -13.43 5.46 -11.40
CA SER A 8 -13.84 4.07 -11.65
C SER A 8 -12.86 3.04 -11.09
N SER A 9 -11.70 3.49 -10.62
CA SER A 9 -10.71 2.68 -9.93
C SER A 9 -11.13 2.50 -8.48
N ILE A 10 -10.90 1.30 -7.94
CA ILE A 10 -11.23 0.98 -6.56
C ILE A 10 -9.94 0.87 -5.75
N PRO A 11 -9.81 1.56 -4.60
CA PRO A 11 -8.62 1.42 -3.77
C PRO A 11 -8.55 0.02 -3.17
N THR A 12 -7.33 -0.49 -3.05
CA THR A 12 -7.08 -1.73 -2.31
C THR A 12 -7.35 -1.52 -0.82
N LYS A 13 -7.74 -2.61 -0.14
CA LYS A 13 -7.94 -2.61 1.31
C LYS A 13 -6.65 -2.31 2.05
N PHE A 14 -5.50 -2.76 1.54
CA PHE A 14 -4.21 -2.32 2.05
C PHE A 14 -4.05 -0.79 2.04
N PHE A 15 -4.38 -0.11 0.95
CA PHE A 15 -4.21 1.34 0.88
C PHE A 15 -5.24 2.09 1.74
N ALA A 16 -6.53 1.86 1.52
CA ALA A 16 -7.56 2.66 2.17
C ALA A 16 -7.79 2.30 3.64
N TYR A 17 -7.80 1.01 3.99
CA TYR A 17 -8.01 0.56 5.36
C TYR A 17 -6.70 0.52 6.14
N ALA A 18 -5.67 -0.18 5.65
CA ALA A 18 -4.48 -0.40 6.45
C ALA A 18 -3.57 0.83 6.50
N ILE A 19 -3.18 1.39 5.35
CA ILE A 19 -2.25 2.53 5.29
C ILE A 19 -2.92 3.82 5.78
N LEU A 20 -4.06 4.19 5.21
CA LEU A 20 -4.76 5.43 5.59
C LEU A 20 -5.58 5.32 6.89
N GLY A 21 -5.84 4.09 7.36
CA GLY A 21 -6.67 3.88 8.56
C GLY A 21 -8.15 4.16 8.32
N GLY A 22 -8.68 3.88 7.13
CA GLY A 22 -10.10 4.04 6.79
C GLY A 22 -11.01 3.20 7.68
N TYR A 23 -12.15 3.74 8.09
CA TYR A 23 -13.07 3.06 9.02
C TYR A 23 -14.04 2.13 8.27
N GLU A 24 -14.03 0.83 8.59
CA GLU A 24 -14.92 -0.17 7.95
C GLU A 24 -16.34 -0.16 8.54
N GLU A 25 -16.49 0.05 9.84
CA GLU A 25 -17.77 0.05 10.53
C GLU A 25 -18.55 1.36 10.32
N LYS A 26 -19.86 1.36 10.61
CA LYS A 26 -20.70 2.57 10.55
C LYS A 26 -20.22 3.55 11.64
N TYR A 27 -19.24 4.37 11.30
CA TYR A 27 -18.66 5.31 12.24
C TYR A 27 -19.63 6.47 12.50
N GLN A 28 -20.10 6.59 13.73
CA GLN A 28 -21.16 7.52 14.13
C GLN A 28 -20.66 8.91 14.57
N SER A 29 -19.34 9.16 14.53
CA SER A 29 -18.77 10.49 14.78
C SER A 29 -18.03 11.08 13.55
N PRO A 30 -18.74 11.36 12.44
CA PRO A 30 -18.14 11.96 11.24
C PRO A 30 -17.49 13.32 11.50
N SER A 31 -17.91 14.03 12.55
CA SER A 31 -17.46 15.39 12.85
C SER A 31 -16.08 15.45 13.52
N THR A 32 -15.67 14.39 14.25
CA THR A 32 -14.38 14.38 14.98
C THR A 32 -13.32 13.59 14.24
N TYR A 33 -13.67 12.42 13.70
CA TYR A 33 -12.70 11.51 13.10
C TYR A 33 -12.85 11.33 11.59
N ARG A 34 -13.95 11.87 11.04
CA ARG A 34 -14.25 11.85 9.61
C ARG A 34 -14.22 10.43 9.05
N TYR A 35 -13.44 10.14 8.01
CA TYR A 35 -13.50 8.85 7.30
C TYR A 35 -12.29 7.92 7.49
N ALA A 36 -11.20 8.41 8.07
CA ALA A 36 -9.98 7.61 8.29
C ALA A 36 -9.15 8.16 9.46
N LEU A 37 -8.16 7.43 9.93
CA LEU A 37 -7.19 7.94 10.89
C LEU A 37 -6.32 9.04 10.26
N ASP A 38 -5.73 8.78 9.09
CA ASP A 38 -4.82 9.73 8.42
C ASP A 38 -5.59 10.94 7.87
N PRO A 39 -5.28 12.18 8.31
CA PRO A 39 -5.93 13.40 7.82
C PRO A 39 -5.84 13.60 6.31
N ARG A 40 -4.81 13.06 5.64
CA ARG A 40 -4.61 13.17 4.19
C ARG A 40 -5.61 12.34 3.38
N ALA A 41 -6.28 11.36 3.98
CA ALA A 41 -7.16 10.43 3.27
C ALA A 41 -8.28 11.15 2.48
N GLU A 42 -8.87 12.20 3.05
CA GLU A 42 -9.93 13.00 2.40
C GLU A 42 -9.38 14.00 1.38
N LYS A 43 -8.07 14.24 1.40
CA LYS A 43 -7.35 15.01 0.40
C LYS A 43 -6.86 14.13 -0.76
N MET A 44 -6.82 12.81 -0.56
CA MET A 44 -6.47 11.85 -1.61
C MET A 44 -7.72 11.25 -2.28
N MET A 45 -8.79 11.05 -1.51
CA MET A 45 -9.97 10.33 -1.95
C MET A 45 -11.28 10.98 -1.50
N THR A 46 -12.32 10.87 -2.32
CA THR A 46 -13.67 11.32 -1.97
C THR A 46 -14.53 10.14 -1.51
N PRO A 47 -15.03 10.13 -0.26
CA PRO A 47 -15.93 9.09 0.20
C PRO A 47 -17.25 9.14 -0.56
N ARG A 48 -17.82 7.97 -0.88
CA ARG A 48 -19.12 7.86 -1.54
C ARG A 48 -20.15 7.17 -0.65
N THR A 49 -21.42 7.45 -0.88
CA THR A 49 -22.55 6.66 -0.35
C THR A 49 -22.85 5.49 -1.30
N GLY A 50 -23.83 4.66 -0.95
CA GLY A 50 -24.31 3.60 -1.82
C GLY A 50 -25.56 2.95 -1.27
N THR A 51 -26.17 2.06 -2.05
CA THR A 51 -27.38 1.35 -1.62
C THR A 51 -27.26 -0.10 -2.06
N VAL A 52 -27.31 -1.03 -1.11
CA VAL A 52 -27.31 -2.48 -1.41
C VAL A 52 -28.70 -3.05 -1.19
N THR A 53 -29.02 -4.12 -1.91
CA THR A 53 -30.29 -4.85 -1.74
C THR A 53 -29.98 -6.22 -1.14
N GLU A 54 -30.61 -6.54 -0.02
CA GLU A 54 -30.54 -7.85 0.64
C GLU A 54 -31.96 -8.43 0.74
N GLY A 55 -32.25 -9.43 -0.09
CA GLY A 55 -33.62 -9.93 -0.28
C GLY A 55 -34.53 -8.84 -0.85
N SER A 56 -35.60 -8.50 -0.13
CA SER A 56 -36.52 -7.41 -0.47
C SER A 56 -36.16 -6.07 0.18
N THR A 57 -35.09 -6.01 0.99
CA THR A 57 -34.72 -4.84 1.79
C THR A 57 -33.65 -4.02 1.09
N LYS A 58 -33.85 -2.70 0.98
CA LYS A 58 -32.82 -1.75 0.55
C LYS A 58 -32.12 -1.18 1.77
N ILE A 59 -30.79 -1.26 1.79
CA ILE A 59 -29.94 -0.77 2.86
C ILE A 59 -29.10 0.39 2.33
N GLU A 60 -29.36 1.60 2.85
CA GLU A 60 -28.56 2.78 2.56
C GLU A 60 -27.23 2.74 3.30
N LEU A 61 -26.15 2.95 2.56
CA LEU A 61 -24.79 2.98 3.06
C LEU A 61 -24.31 4.44 3.20
N GLY A 62 -23.89 4.81 4.40
CA GLY A 62 -23.30 6.14 4.66
C GLY A 62 -22.00 6.39 3.86
N ALA A 63 -21.58 7.65 3.77
CA ALA A 63 -20.34 8.02 3.06
C ALA A 63 -19.12 7.34 3.70
N LYS A 64 -18.29 6.64 2.89
CA LYS A 64 -17.09 5.93 3.38
C LYS A 64 -16.00 5.84 2.31
N LEU A 65 -14.76 5.70 2.78
CA LEU A 65 -13.61 5.29 1.97
C LEU A 65 -13.57 3.77 1.86
N ARG A 66 -14.53 3.20 1.14
CA ARG A 66 -14.63 1.75 0.92
C ARG A 66 -13.46 1.24 0.09
N SER A 67 -13.14 -0.03 0.26
CA SER A 67 -12.06 -0.69 -0.44
C SER A 67 -12.38 -2.14 -0.75
N LEU A 68 -11.56 -2.74 -1.61
CA LEU A 68 -11.61 -4.16 -1.92
C LEU A 68 -10.29 -4.82 -1.57
N GLU A 69 -10.37 -6.04 -1.10
CA GLU A 69 -9.22 -6.93 -1.09
C GLU A 69 -8.64 -7.07 -2.50
N SER A 70 -7.31 -7.13 -2.59
CA SER A 70 -6.62 -7.35 -3.86
C SER A 70 -7.14 -8.63 -4.54
N ASN A 71 -7.52 -8.53 -5.81
CA ASN A 71 -8.04 -9.62 -6.64
C ASN A 71 -9.37 -10.26 -6.21
N ILE A 72 -10.14 -9.60 -5.34
CA ILE A 72 -11.52 -10.04 -5.06
C ILE A 72 -12.47 -9.26 -5.97
N GLY A 73 -13.34 -9.99 -6.67
CA GLY A 73 -14.41 -9.42 -7.47
C GLY A 73 -15.41 -8.64 -6.62
N ILE A 74 -16.04 -7.63 -7.20
CA ILE A 74 -17.13 -6.91 -6.55
C ILE A 74 -18.32 -7.87 -6.40
N ASN A 75 -18.88 -7.95 -5.20
CA ASN A 75 -20.11 -8.72 -4.98
C ASN A 75 -21.25 -8.17 -5.87
N THR A 76 -22.13 -9.04 -6.38
CA THR A 76 -23.19 -8.68 -7.33
C THR A 76 -24.14 -7.57 -6.87
N ASN A 77 -24.33 -7.40 -5.56
CA ASN A 77 -25.18 -6.37 -4.99
C ASN A 77 -24.46 -5.01 -4.83
N TRP A 78 -23.16 -4.95 -5.14
CA TRP A 78 -22.32 -3.78 -5.01
C TRP A 78 -22.00 -3.16 -6.38
N LYS A 79 -21.81 -1.84 -6.41
CA LYS A 79 -21.48 -1.09 -7.63
C LYS A 79 -20.17 -0.33 -7.44
N ILE A 80 -19.43 -0.15 -8.53
CA ILE A 80 -18.20 0.68 -8.56
C ILE A 80 -18.48 2.09 -8.02
N THR A 81 -19.67 2.64 -8.29
CA THR A 81 -20.12 3.95 -7.80
C THR A 81 -20.24 4.04 -6.28
N PHE A 82 -20.16 2.92 -5.54
CA PHE A 82 -20.18 2.91 -4.07
C PHE A 82 -18.76 3.06 -3.47
N TYR A 83 -17.72 2.98 -4.30
CA TYR A 83 -16.33 3.11 -3.90
C TYR A 83 -15.84 4.54 -4.12
N PRO A 84 -14.90 5.01 -3.30
CA PRO A 84 -14.47 6.40 -3.31
C PRO A 84 -13.81 6.78 -4.65
N ASP A 85 -13.92 8.05 -5.00
CA ASP A 85 -13.07 8.61 -6.04
C ASP A 85 -11.64 8.67 -5.55
N LEU A 86 -10.67 8.36 -6.42
CA LEU A 86 -9.24 8.48 -6.13
C LEU A 86 -8.71 9.91 -6.34
N TYR A 87 -9.55 10.89 -6.06
CA TYR A 87 -9.24 12.31 -5.99
C TYR A 87 -10.13 12.97 -4.92
N ALA A 88 -9.71 14.11 -4.38
CA ALA A 88 -10.48 14.85 -3.38
C ALA A 88 -11.71 15.54 -3.98
N SER A 89 -12.76 15.69 -3.17
CA SER A 89 -13.98 16.40 -3.55
C SER A 89 -13.70 17.90 -3.70
N ASP A 90 -12.78 18.38 -2.88
CA ASP A 90 -12.16 19.69 -3.01
C ASP A 90 -11.01 19.58 -4.01
N THR A 91 -11.34 19.88 -5.26
CA THR A 91 -10.43 19.79 -6.40
C THR A 91 -9.25 20.75 -6.31
N GLU A 92 -9.23 21.71 -5.39
CA GLU A 92 -8.15 22.68 -5.25
C GLU A 92 -7.05 22.22 -4.28
N SER A 93 -7.39 21.35 -3.32
CA SER A 93 -6.48 20.99 -2.23
C SER A 93 -5.50 19.86 -2.54
N ASN A 94 -5.75 19.06 -3.59
CA ASN A 94 -4.84 18.00 -4.01
C ASN A 94 -4.07 18.43 -5.28
N PRO A 95 -2.76 18.71 -5.17
CA PRO A 95 -1.98 19.19 -6.30
C PRO A 95 -1.82 18.17 -7.44
N TYR A 96 -2.07 16.90 -7.19
CA TYR A 96 -1.89 15.80 -8.15
C TYR A 96 -3.15 15.51 -8.98
N THR A 97 -4.31 15.99 -8.53
CA THR A 97 -5.60 15.67 -9.19
C THR A 97 -6.38 16.91 -9.65
N LYS A 98 -5.85 18.11 -9.41
CA LYS A 98 -6.42 19.36 -9.92
C LYS A 98 -6.12 19.52 -11.42
N ASN A 99 -6.99 20.23 -12.14
CA ASN A 99 -6.88 20.38 -13.61
C ASN A 99 -5.57 21.08 -14.06
N ASP A 100 -5.05 21.98 -13.22
CA ASP A 100 -3.77 22.69 -13.39
C ASP A 100 -2.67 22.11 -12.49
N GLY A 101 -2.79 20.82 -12.14
CA GLY A 101 -1.85 20.09 -11.30
C GLY A 101 -0.51 19.89 -11.99
N TYR A 102 0.56 19.78 -11.20
CA TYR A 102 1.87 19.41 -11.74
C TYR A 102 2.07 17.90 -11.69
N ILE A 103 2.86 17.39 -12.64
CA ILE A 103 3.39 16.03 -12.58
C ILE A 103 4.66 16.08 -11.72
N ALA A 104 4.62 15.47 -10.55
CA ALA A 104 5.78 15.39 -9.68
C ALA A 104 6.80 14.39 -10.24
N LEU A 105 8.04 14.84 -10.46
CA LEU A 105 9.16 13.97 -10.78
C LEU A 105 9.89 13.52 -9.51
N ILE A 106 10.22 14.48 -8.66
CA ILE A 106 10.78 14.28 -7.32
C ILE A 106 10.23 15.37 -6.40
N THR A 107 9.97 15.03 -5.14
CA THR A 107 9.42 15.96 -4.15
C THR A 107 10.40 16.20 -2.99
N THR A 108 10.26 17.33 -2.31
CA THR A 108 11.03 17.60 -1.10
C THR A 108 10.79 16.53 -0.03
N GLU A 109 9.55 16.08 0.10
CA GLU A 109 9.16 15.01 1.02
C GLU A 109 9.86 13.69 0.69
N GLU A 110 9.94 13.32 -0.58
CA GLU A 110 10.71 12.15 -1.02
C GLU A 110 12.18 12.24 -0.62
N LEU A 111 12.82 13.40 -0.84
CA LEU A 111 14.20 13.64 -0.41
C LEU A 111 14.36 13.53 1.11
N LEU A 112 13.39 14.04 1.88
CA LEU A 112 13.39 13.89 3.34
C LEU A 112 13.21 12.43 3.76
N PHE A 113 12.34 11.65 3.10
CA PHE A 113 12.21 10.23 3.37
C PHE A 113 13.47 9.44 3.00
N ILE A 114 14.14 9.78 1.89
CA ILE A 114 15.45 9.19 1.53
C ILE A 114 16.50 9.51 2.60
N LYS A 115 16.54 10.76 3.08
CA LYS A 115 17.43 11.16 4.18
C LYS A 115 17.10 10.40 5.47
N ALA A 116 15.83 10.33 5.85
CA ALA A 116 15.39 9.61 7.05
C ALA A 116 15.76 8.13 6.98
N GLU A 117 15.60 7.51 5.82
CA GLU A 117 15.96 6.12 5.59
C GLU A 117 17.48 5.92 5.70
N ALA A 118 18.29 6.80 5.13
CA ALA A 118 19.75 6.75 5.28
C ALA A 118 20.16 6.86 6.75
N LEU A 119 19.59 7.81 7.50
CA LEU A 119 19.82 7.98 8.94
C LEU A 119 19.42 6.74 9.74
N TYR A 120 18.29 6.11 9.37
CA TYR A 120 17.81 4.88 10.01
C TYR A 120 18.85 3.76 9.87
N TRP A 121 19.38 3.57 8.67
CA TRP A 121 20.39 2.53 8.39
C TRP A 121 21.78 2.87 8.95
N MET A 122 22.07 4.15 9.20
CA MET A 122 23.24 4.59 9.97
C MET A 122 23.07 4.44 11.49
N ASN A 123 21.99 3.79 11.95
CA ASN A 123 21.63 3.63 13.36
C ASN A 123 21.36 4.97 14.09
N GLN A 124 21.07 6.04 13.35
CA GLN A 124 20.67 7.35 13.89
C GLN A 124 19.13 7.45 13.96
N LYS A 125 18.50 6.50 14.66
CA LYS A 125 17.03 6.31 14.65
C LYS A 125 16.24 7.51 15.18
N ALA A 126 16.76 8.23 16.17
CA ALA A 126 16.14 9.45 16.69
C ALA A 126 16.08 10.57 15.63
N GLU A 127 17.18 10.77 14.89
CA GLU A 127 17.21 11.74 13.79
C GLU A 127 16.31 11.29 12.63
N ALA A 128 16.34 9.99 12.29
CA ALA A 128 15.47 9.41 11.26
C ALA A 128 13.98 9.65 11.56
N TYR A 129 13.56 9.45 12.82
CA TYR A 129 12.19 9.74 13.27
C TYR A 129 11.83 11.22 13.07
N ASN A 130 12.71 12.14 13.49
CA ASN A 130 12.45 13.57 13.38
C ASN A 130 12.34 14.03 11.92
N VAL A 131 13.22 13.53 11.04
CA VAL A 131 13.14 13.80 9.61
C VAL A 131 11.87 13.18 8.98
N THR A 132 11.47 11.99 9.41
CA THR A 132 10.22 11.35 8.95
C THR A 132 8.99 12.18 9.34
N LYS A 133 8.92 12.63 10.61
CA LYS A 133 7.87 13.51 11.10
C LYS A 133 7.83 14.83 10.32
N GLN A 134 8.99 15.42 10.02
CA GLN A 134 9.08 16.60 9.18
C GLN A 134 8.51 16.34 7.77
N ALA A 135 8.88 15.23 7.14
CA ALA A 135 8.40 14.86 5.81
C ALA A 135 6.87 14.66 5.78
N VAL A 136 6.32 14.01 6.81
CA VAL A 136 4.86 13.82 6.96
C VAL A 136 4.14 15.16 7.09
N ASN A 137 4.63 16.06 7.93
CA ASN A 137 4.02 17.37 8.11
C ASN A 137 4.10 18.23 6.84
N LEU A 138 5.22 18.17 6.12
CA LEU A 138 5.37 18.84 4.83
C LEU A 138 4.40 18.27 3.79
N ASN A 139 4.22 16.94 3.76
CA ASN A 139 3.25 16.30 2.88
C ASN A 139 1.81 16.70 3.22
N MET A 140 1.46 16.78 4.51
CA MET A 140 0.17 17.30 4.95
C MET A 140 -0.05 18.73 4.47
N GLN A 141 0.95 19.60 4.64
CA GLN A 141 0.89 20.97 4.16
C GLN A 141 0.69 21.05 2.65
N ARG A 142 1.34 20.16 1.88
CA ARG A 142 1.14 20.07 0.41
C ARG A 142 -0.30 19.76 0.02
N TYR A 143 -1.03 19.02 0.86
CA TYR A 143 -2.47 18.75 0.71
C TYR A 143 -3.37 19.84 1.32
N GLY A 144 -2.81 21.00 1.66
CA GLY A 144 -3.52 22.12 2.29
C GLY A 144 -3.85 21.91 3.77
N LEU A 145 -3.27 20.89 4.42
CA LEU A 145 -3.43 20.64 5.85
C LEU A 145 -2.31 21.37 6.62
N ASN A 146 -2.56 22.62 7.01
CA ASN A 146 -1.60 23.38 7.80
C ASN A 146 -1.57 22.86 9.24
N VAL A 147 -0.56 22.03 9.55
CA VAL A 147 -0.40 21.39 10.88
C VAL A 147 -0.25 22.38 12.02
N ASP A 148 0.18 23.62 11.76
CA ASP A 148 0.34 24.67 12.78
C ASP A 148 -0.98 25.40 13.05
N ASN A 149 -1.94 25.34 12.11
CA ASN A 149 -3.22 26.04 12.18
C ASN A 149 -4.41 25.09 11.90
N LEU A 150 -4.43 23.94 12.56
CA LEU A 150 -5.57 23.01 12.50
C LEU A 150 -6.71 23.50 13.38
N SER A 151 -7.96 23.26 12.95
CA SER A 151 -9.12 23.39 13.83
C SER A 151 -8.97 22.48 15.05
N SER A 152 -9.63 22.79 16.17
CA SER A 152 -9.56 21.94 17.37
C SER A 152 -9.95 20.48 17.08
N LYS A 153 -10.85 20.25 16.12
CA LYS A 153 -11.30 18.91 15.71
C LYS A 153 -10.25 18.19 14.87
N ASP A 154 -9.67 18.87 13.87
CA ASP A 154 -8.61 18.30 13.05
C ASP A 154 -7.33 18.05 13.87
N ARG A 155 -7.06 18.89 14.88
CA ARG A 155 -5.97 18.69 15.84
C ARG A 155 -6.11 17.37 16.58
N VAL A 156 -7.27 17.07 17.16
CA VAL A 156 -7.52 15.80 17.89
C VAL A 156 -7.21 14.59 17.02
N ARG A 157 -7.65 14.62 15.75
CA ARG A 157 -7.37 13.54 14.80
C ARG A 157 -5.89 13.47 14.42
N TYR A 158 -5.25 14.61 14.15
CA TYR A 158 -3.83 14.67 13.83
C TYR A 158 -2.97 14.13 14.99
N ASP A 159 -3.24 14.53 16.23
CA ASP A 159 -2.48 14.08 17.39
C ASP A 159 -2.64 12.56 17.62
N LEU A 160 -3.86 12.04 17.43
CA LEU A 160 -4.13 10.60 17.46
C LEU A 160 -3.40 9.88 16.31
N PHE A 161 -3.44 10.42 15.09
CA PHE A 161 -2.70 9.89 13.95
C PHE A 161 -1.21 9.80 14.23
N MET A 162 -0.59 10.88 14.72
CA MET A 162 0.82 10.90 15.07
C MET A 162 1.13 9.87 16.16
N SER A 163 0.31 9.79 17.21
CA SER A 163 0.49 8.83 18.31
C SER A 163 0.36 7.36 17.88
N VAL A 164 -0.40 7.08 16.82
CA VAL A 164 -0.65 5.72 16.32
C VAL A 164 0.33 5.32 15.21
N ARG A 165 0.70 6.24 14.32
CA ARG A 165 1.51 5.97 13.12
C ARG A 165 2.97 6.37 13.24
N LEU A 166 3.29 7.25 14.19
CA LEU A 166 4.64 7.70 14.51
C LEU A 166 4.76 7.83 16.05
N PRO A 167 4.64 6.72 16.80
CA PRO A 167 4.43 6.73 18.26
C PRO A 167 5.59 7.30 19.09
N GLY A 168 6.79 7.44 18.50
CA GLY A 168 7.95 8.07 19.15
C GLY A 168 9.28 7.47 18.71
N GLU A 169 10.37 8.17 19.04
CA GLU A 169 11.74 7.82 18.64
C GLU A 169 12.18 6.44 19.16
N SER A 170 11.80 6.09 20.38
CA SER A 170 12.24 4.85 21.06
C SER A 170 11.69 3.57 20.45
N VAL A 171 10.58 3.67 19.72
CA VAL A 171 9.87 2.55 19.10
C VAL A 171 9.82 2.68 17.58
N PHE A 172 10.54 3.65 17.01
CA PHE A 172 10.50 3.95 15.58
C PHE A 172 11.16 2.84 14.74
N THR A 173 10.43 2.37 13.74
CA THR A 173 10.83 1.27 12.87
C THR A 173 10.92 1.71 11.41
N ILE A 174 11.59 0.89 10.59
CA ILE A 174 11.59 1.10 9.14
C ILE A 174 10.18 0.96 8.52
N ALA A 175 9.31 0.17 9.16
CA ALA A 175 7.92 0.03 8.74
C ALA A 175 7.15 1.35 8.90
N ASP A 176 7.33 2.05 10.03
CA ASP A 176 6.71 3.36 10.25
C ASP A 176 7.13 4.37 9.17
N LEU A 177 8.43 4.45 8.88
CA LEU A 177 8.99 5.33 7.85
C LEU A 177 8.39 5.04 6.48
N MET A 178 8.51 3.80 6.01
CA MET A 178 8.15 3.44 4.63
C MET A 178 6.64 3.44 4.41
N GLN A 179 5.83 3.21 5.44
CA GLN A 179 4.38 3.38 5.36
C GLN A 179 4.01 4.87 5.20
N GLN A 180 4.73 5.79 5.84
CA GLN A 180 4.53 7.22 5.62
C GLN A 180 5.01 7.68 4.23
N LYS A 181 6.14 7.14 3.76
CA LYS A 181 6.61 7.37 2.39
C LYS A 181 5.58 6.86 1.36
N TYR A 182 4.98 5.68 1.58
CA TYR A 182 3.93 5.13 0.73
C TYR A 182 2.79 6.14 0.51
N VAL A 183 2.34 6.81 1.58
CA VAL A 183 1.27 7.82 1.52
C VAL A 183 1.74 9.07 0.79
N ALA A 184 2.96 9.53 1.05
CA ALA A 184 3.51 10.71 0.38
C ALA A 184 3.67 10.52 -1.14
N MET A 185 3.95 9.29 -1.59
CA MET A 185 4.13 8.94 -3.00
C MET A 185 2.81 8.63 -3.73
N TYR A 186 1.67 9.08 -3.21
CA TYR A 186 0.37 8.88 -3.85
C TYR A 186 0.36 9.41 -5.30
N LEU A 187 -0.07 8.57 -6.25
CA LEU A 187 -0.06 8.80 -7.71
C LEU A 187 1.33 9.00 -8.34
N GLN A 188 2.42 8.74 -7.60
CA GLN A 188 3.77 8.78 -8.12
C GLN A 188 4.27 7.37 -8.42
N PRO A 189 5.03 7.15 -9.52
CA PRO A 189 5.54 5.83 -9.88
C PRO A 189 6.51 5.29 -8.82
N GLU A 190 7.14 6.17 -8.04
CA GLU A 190 8.08 5.82 -6.98
C GLU A 190 7.47 4.96 -5.88
N GLN A 191 6.16 5.08 -5.63
CA GLN A 191 5.45 4.20 -4.70
C GLN A 191 5.66 2.71 -5.06
N TRP A 192 5.62 2.39 -6.36
CA TRP A 192 5.83 1.02 -6.81
C TRP A 192 7.31 0.62 -6.83
N THR A 193 8.21 1.56 -7.07
CA THR A 193 9.66 1.36 -6.94
C THR A 193 10.04 0.99 -5.51
N ASP A 194 9.59 1.74 -4.51
CA ASP A 194 9.86 1.46 -3.09
C ASP A 194 9.28 0.13 -2.64
N LEU A 195 8.03 -0.17 -3.02
CA LEU A 195 7.41 -1.47 -2.75
C LEU A 195 8.28 -2.62 -3.26
N ARG A 196 8.82 -2.50 -4.48
CA ARG A 196 9.71 -3.51 -5.07
C ARG A 196 11.07 -3.57 -4.38
N ARG A 197 11.65 -2.41 -4.05
CA ARG A 197 12.95 -2.30 -3.36
C ARG A 197 12.95 -2.98 -1.99
N TYR A 198 11.81 -2.90 -1.29
CA TYR A 198 11.57 -3.62 -0.04
C TYR A 198 10.97 -5.01 -0.24
N ASN A 199 11.01 -5.55 -1.46
CA ASN A 199 10.52 -6.88 -1.81
C ASN A 199 9.08 -7.15 -1.34
N TYR A 200 8.25 -6.10 -1.30
CA TYR A 200 6.89 -6.14 -0.74
C TYR A 200 6.85 -6.74 0.67
N SER A 201 7.86 -6.44 1.48
CA SER A 201 8.05 -6.94 2.83
C SER A 201 6.75 -6.93 3.63
N SER A 202 6.25 -8.10 3.99
CA SER A 202 5.03 -8.24 4.78
C SER A 202 5.09 -9.52 5.61
N LYS A 203 4.31 -9.57 6.69
CA LYS A 203 4.22 -10.78 7.51
C LYS A 203 3.68 -11.96 6.70
N THR A 204 2.83 -11.69 5.72
CA THR A 204 2.25 -12.72 4.84
C THR A 204 3.31 -13.45 4.01
N ASN A 205 4.39 -12.77 3.61
CA ASN A 205 5.50 -13.37 2.86
C ASN A 205 6.75 -13.62 3.68
N GLY A 206 6.69 -13.38 4.98
CA GLY A 206 7.82 -13.57 5.87
C GLY A 206 9.02 -12.68 5.57
N ILE A 207 8.88 -11.61 4.77
CA ILE A 207 9.99 -10.70 4.46
C ILE A 207 10.07 -9.58 5.49
N TYR A 208 11.21 -9.52 6.18
CA TYR A 208 11.51 -8.56 7.25
C TYR A 208 12.79 -7.76 6.95
N TYR A 209 12.78 -6.51 7.38
CA TYR A 209 13.93 -5.60 7.38
C TYR A 209 14.10 -5.05 8.80
N ASP A 210 15.30 -5.19 9.36
CA ASP A 210 15.56 -4.87 10.78
C ASP A 210 14.57 -5.56 11.75
N GLY A 211 14.13 -6.78 11.41
CA GLY A 211 13.14 -7.53 12.19
C GLY A 211 11.67 -7.10 11.99
N TYR A 212 11.39 -6.10 11.14
CA TYR A 212 10.05 -5.58 10.91
C TYR A 212 9.52 -5.86 9.50
N PRO A 213 8.24 -6.27 9.35
CA PRO A 213 7.58 -6.40 8.05
C PRO A 213 7.08 -5.03 7.58
N VAL A 214 7.74 -4.44 6.59
CA VAL A 214 7.59 -3.03 6.19
C VAL A 214 6.14 -2.65 5.84
N TYR A 215 5.48 -3.49 5.04
CA TYR A 215 4.10 -3.32 4.58
C TYR A 215 3.13 -4.22 5.37
N THR A 216 3.34 -4.32 6.68
CA THR A 216 2.34 -4.82 7.62
C THR A 216 2.03 -3.74 8.63
N VAL A 217 0.78 -3.31 8.62
CA VAL A 217 0.27 -2.32 9.57
C VAL A 217 -0.24 -3.07 10.78
N THR A 218 0.31 -2.80 11.96
CA THR A 218 -0.11 -3.42 13.23
C THR A 218 -1.11 -2.57 14.01
N THR A 219 -1.39 -1.37 13.52
CA THR A 219 -2.19 -0.33 14.17
C THR A 219 -3.45 0.02 13.38
N CYS A 220 -4.11 -0.98 12.81
CA CYS A 220 -5.44 -0.81 12.23
C CYS A 220 -6.49 -0.72 13.35
N LEU A 221 -7.58 0.02 13.09
CA LEU A 221 -8.69 0.12 14.02
C LEU A 221 -9.35 -1.25 14.19
N THR A 222 -9.50 -1.68 15.44
CA THR A 222 -10.12 -2.97 15.79
C THR A 222 -11.63 -2.85 15.88
N LYS A 223 -12.11 -1.84 16.60
CA LYS A 223 -13.53 -1.53 16.74
C LYS A 223 -13.70 -0.10 17.22
N PHE A 224 -14.84 0.49 16.88
CA PHE A 224 -15.30 1.71 17.53
C PHE A 224 -16.37 1.37 18.57
N ASP A 225 -16.10 1.65 19.83
CA ASP A 225 -17.00 1.35 20.96
C ASP A 225 -17.91 2.53 21.34
N GLY A 226 -17.95 3.59 20.52
CA GLY A 226 -18.74 4.80 20.82
C GLY A 226 -18.01 5.82 21.68
N THR A 227 -16.78 5.53 22.15
CA THR A 227 -15.99 6.44 22.98
C THR A 227 -14.91 7.18 22.19
N LEU A 228 -14.25 8.15 22.83
CA LEU A 228 -13.12 8.86 22.21
C LEU A 228 -12.01 7.85 21.90
N MET A 229 -11.62 7.74 20.62
CA MET A 229 -10.54 6.84 20.21
C MET A 229 -9.21 7.25 20.83
N THR A 230 -8.50 6.24 21.30
CA THR A 230 -7.13 6.31 21.82
C THR A 230 -6.26 5.31 21.07
N VAL A 231 -4.94 5.34 21.31
CA VAL A 231 -4.00 4.36 20.73
C VAL A 231 -4.43 2.91 20.99
N LYS A 232 -5.10 2.62 22.12
CA LYS A 232 -5.56 1.26 22.46
C LYS A 232 -6.59 0.69 21.48
N ASN A 233 -7.32 1.54 20.77
CA ASN A 233 -8.32 1.12 19.77
C ASN A 233 -7.66 0.59 18.48
N PHE A 234 -6.36 0.85 18.27
CA PHE A 234 -5.61 0.51 17.07
C PHE A 234 -4.66 -0.67 17.34
N ASN A 235 -5.21 -1.89 17.35
CA ASN A 235 -4.46 -3.11 17.66
C ASN A 235 -4.71 -4.26 16.68
N THR A 236 -5.35 -3.98 15.54
CA THR A 236 -5.56 -4.96 14.48
C THR A 236 -4.40 -4.91 13.50
N GLU A 237 -3.94 -6.09 13.07
CA GLU A 237 -2.91 -6.22 12.06
C GLU A 237 -3.53 -6.42 10.67
N TYR A 238 -2.96 -5.76 9.67
CA TYR A 238 -3.26 -6.00 8.27
C TYR A 238 -1.98 -5.92 7.43
N SER A 239 -1.66 -7.03 6.77
CA SER A 239 -0.48 -7.15 5.91
C SER A 239 -0.82 -6.94 4.44
N LEU A 240 0.10 -6.32 3.70
CA LEU A 240 0.02 -6.24 2.26
C LEU A 240 -0.13 -7.66 1.68
N ARG A 241 -1.22 -7.83 0.95
CA ARG A 241 -1.50 -9.00 0.14
C ARG A 241 -1.36 -8.59 -1.32
N ARG A 242 -0.46 -9.27 -2.05
CA ARG A 242 -0.45 -9.16 -3.50
C ARG A 242 -1.73 -9.78 -4.08
N PRO A 243 -2.13 -9.38 -5.30
CA PRO A 243 -3.14 -10.10 -6.06
C PRO A 243 -2.67 -11.55 -6.22
N PHE A 244 -3.16 -12.45 -5.38
CA PHE A 244 -3.03 -13.89 -5.62
C PHE A 244 -3.94 -14.19 -6.81
N ASN A 245 -3.49 -14.91 -7.83
CA ASN A 245 -4.41 -15.35 -8.89
C ASN A 245 -5.61 -16.05 -8.22
N LEU A 246 -6.84 -15.74 -8.61
CA LEU A 246 -8.05 -16.35 -8.03
C LEU A 246 -8.01 -17.89 -8.06
N TYR A 247 -7.11 -18.44 -8.89
CA TYR A 247 -6.81 -19.85 -9.03
C TYR A 247 -5.34 -20.07 -8.72
N ALA A 248 -5.06 -21.10 -7.90
CA ALA A 248 -3.75 -21.72 -7.85
C ALA A 248 -3.36 -22.10 -9.28
N ALA A 249 -2.20 -21.66 -9.74
CA ALA A 249 -1.71 -22.14 -11.01
C ALA A 249 -1.42 -23.65 -10.88
N TYR A 250 -1.66 -24.43 -11.93
CA TYR A 250 -1.48 -25.89 -11.88
C TYR A 250 -0.04 -26.30 -11.52
N TRP A 251 0.91 -25.37 -11.62
CA TRP A 251 2.32 -25.56 -11.35
C TRP A 251 2.74 -25.13 -9.93
N ASP A 252 1.85 -24.55 -9.13
CA ASP A 252 2.19 -24.18 -7.76
C ASP A 252 2.42 -25.44 -6.90
N GLN A 253 3.54 -25.47 -6.18
CA GLN A 253 3.93 -26.57 -5.32
C GLN A 253 3.54 -26.28 -3.85
N PRO A 254 3.47 -27.29 -2.96
CA PRO A 254 3.11 -27.08 -1.55
C PRO A 254 3.99 -26.05 -0.82
N ASP A 255 5.27 -25.96 -1.16
CA ASP A 255 6.25 -25.00 -0.62
C ASP A 255 6.09 -23.56 -1.17
N CYS A 256 5.23 -23.35 -2.17
CA CYS A 256 4.82 -22.02 -2.62
C CYS A 256 3.91 -21.33 -1.59
N TYR A 257 3.14 -22.08 -0.81
CA TYR A 257 2.06 -21.50 -0.01
C TYR A 257 2.47 -21.25 1.43
N GLU A 258 3.17 -22.16 2.07
CA GLU A 258 3.63 -21.96 3.44
C GLU A 258 5.10 -22.33 3.57
N ASP A 259 5.91 -21.40 4.07
CA ASP A 259 7.25 -21.73 4.57
C ASP A 259 7.12 -22.04 6.07
N PRO A 260 7.31 -23.31 6.49
CA PRO A 260 7.17 -23.72 7.88
C PRO A 260 8.15 -23.03 8.83
N SER A 261 9.28 -22.55 8.31
CA SER A 261 10.32 -21.87 9.10
C SER A 261 9.94 -20.42 9.43
N THR A 262 9.15 -19.77 8.57
CA THR A 262 8.73 -18.37 8.73
C THR A 262 7.23 -18.21 9.03
N LYS A 263 6.44 -19.29 8.92
CA LYS A 263 4.96 -19.28 9.02
C LYS A 263 4.28 -18.28 8.07
N ALA A 264 4.94 -17.97 6.96
CA ALA A 264 4.42 -17.09 5.92
C ALA A 264 3.29 -17.80 5.18
N VAL A 265 2.06 -17.28 5.29
CA VAL A 265 0.84 -17.84 4.64
C VAL A 265 0.92 -17.79 3.11
N TYR A 266 1.81 -16.97 2.55
CA TYR A 266 2.20 -16.99 1.14
C TYR A 266 3.71 -16.82 1.04
N SER A 267 4.46 -17.93 1.11
CA SER A 267 5.93 -17.96 0.93
C SER A 267 6.38 -17.10 -0.26
N PRO A 268 7.55 -16.43 -0.23
CA PRO A 268 8.10 -15.69 -1.38
C PRO A 268 8.10 -16.49 -2.69
N ASN A 269 8.04 -17.82 -2.62
CA ASN A 269 7.95 -18.72 -3.76
C ASN A 269 6.57 -18.68 -4.48
N ALA A 270 5.49 -18.27 -3.81
CA ALA A 270 4.20 -17.95 -4.45
C ALA A 270 4.16 -16.53 -5.07
N TRP A 271 5.20 -15.70 -4.90
CA TRP A 271 5.19 -14.30 -5.32
C TRP A 271 5.60 -14.10 -6.78
N VAL A 272 4.98 -14.86 -7.68
CA VAL A 272 5.16 -14.72 -9.13
C VAL A 272 4.13 -13.71 -9.63
N ASN A 273 4.53 -12.44 -9.78
CA ASN A 273 3.67 -11.48 -10.48
C ASN A 273 4.01 -11.49 -11.97
N ARG A 274 3.08 -12.01 -12.76
CA ARG A 274 3.01 -11.94 -14.21
C ARG A 274 3.10 -10.48 -14.67
N LEU A 275 4.06 -10.14 -15.54
CA LEU A 275 3.74 -9.18 -16.60
C LEU A 275 2.94 -9.99 -17.63
N ASN A 276 1.78 -9.50 -18.07
CA ASN A 276 1.10 -10.16 -19.17
C ASN A 276 2.10 -10.21 -20.34
N PRO A 277 2.35 -11.38 -20.94
CA PRO A 277 3.25 -11.48 -22.08
C PRO A 277 2.73 -10.52 -23.14
N ASP A 278 3.49 -9.47 -23.42
CA ASP A 278 3.19 -8.60 -24.54
C ASP A 278 3.75 -9.29 -25.79
N THR A 279 2.86 -9.99 -26.49
CA THR A 279 3.21 -10.77 -27.67
C THR A 279 3.85 -9.92 -28.77
N GLU A 280 3.59 -8.61 -28.81
CA GLU A 280 4.26 -7.73 -29.78
C GLU A 280 5.71 -7.44 -29.38
N THR A 281 5.98 -7.08 -28.12
CA THR A 281 7.34 -6.72 -27.67
C THR A 281 8.23 -7.92 -27.40
N GLU A 282 7.69 -8.97 -26.78
CA GLU A 282 8.46 -10.14 -26.35
C GLU A 282 8.78 -11.09 -27.52
N VAL A 283 7.78 -11.47 -28.32
CA VAL A 283 7.96 -12.50 -29.37
C VAL A 283 8.57 -11.95 -30.65
N LYS A 284 8.28 -10.69 -31.01
CA LYS A 284 8.67 -10.11 -32.31
C LYS A 284 9.97 -9.32 -32.26
N TYR A 285 10.22 -8.54 -31.21
CA TYR A 285 11.39 -7.65 -31.14
C TYR A 285 12.56 -8.22 -30.33
N ASN A 286 12.31 -9.19 -29.44
CA ASN A 286 13.32 -9.72 -28.50
C ASN A 286 13.50 -11.25 -28.55
N LYS A 287 13.12 -11.94 -29.64
CA LYS A 287 13.21 -13.43 -29.73
C LYS A 287 14.57 -13.99 -29.34
N GLN A 288 15.67 -13.37 -29.79
CA GLN A 288 17.03 -13.80 -29.40
C GLN A 288 17.29 -13.65 -27.91
N GLU A 289 16.79 -12.57 -27.29
CA GLU A 289 16.90 -12.33 -25.87
C GLU A 289 16.06 -13.33 -25.06
N LEU A 290 14.85 -13.66 -25.54
CA LEU A 290 14.01 -14.69 -24.93
C LEU A 290 14.67 -16.08 -24.98
N ILE A 291 15.34 -16.44 -26.08
CA ILE A 291 16.11 -17.69 -26.17
C ILE A 291 17.28 -17.64 -25.18
N ARG A 292 18.00 -16.51 -25.11
CA ARG A 292 19.16 -16.31 -24.22
C ARG A 292 18.79 -16.50 -22.74
N ILE A 293 17.63 -15.99 -22.32
CA ILE A 293 17.16 -16.10 -20.93
C ILE A 293 16.37 -17.40 -20.65
N GLY A 294 16.22 -18.26 -21.67
CA GLY A 294 15.50 -19.54 -21.60
C GLY A 294 13.99 -19.38 -21.47
N ALA A 295 13.43 -18.29 -21.99
CA ALA A 295 11.99 -18.03 -22.07
C ALA A 295 11.31 -18.68 -23.28
N CYS A 296 12.09 -19.04 -24.30
CA CYS A 296 11.63 -19.88 -25.39
C CYS A 296 12.71 -20.86 -25.85
N ASP A 297 12.28 -21.94 -26.47
CA ASP A 297 13.20 -22.87 -27.14
C ASP A 297 13.83 -22.24 -28.38
N ALA A 298 14.81 -22.92 -28.99
CA ALA A 298 15.48 -22.45 -30.20
C ALA A 298 14.53 -22.21 -31.40
N ASN A 299 13.33 -22.78 -31.36
CA ASN A 299 12.30 -22.61 -32.39
C ASN A 299 11.39 -21.40 -32.10
N GLY A 300 11.44 -20.85 -30.89
CA GLY A 300 10.60 -19.73 -30.44
C GLY A 300 9.32 -20.17 -29.74
N ASN A 301 9.18 -21.45 -29.38
CA ASN A 301 8.08 -21.90 -28.54
C ASN A 301 8.34 -21.46 -27.11
N VAL A 302 7.36 -20.77 -26.52
CA VAL A 302 7.45 -20.25 -25.15
C VAL A 302 7.47 -21.43 -24.17
N ASP A 303 8.53 -21.55 -23.37
CA ASP A 303 8.61 -22.59 -22.34
C ASP A 303 7.98 -22.10 -21.05
N TYR A 304 6.75 -22.48 -20.74
CA TYR A 304 6.05 -22.03 -19.52
C TYR A 304 6.87 -22.15 -18.21
N ARG A 305 7.91 -23.00 -18.15
CA ARG A 305 8.84 -23.09 -17.02
C ARG A 305 9.71 -21.85 -16.80
N TRP A 306 9.92 -20.98 -17.79
CA TRP A 306 10.58 -19.69 -17.53
C TRP A 306 9.74 -18.78 -16.64
N MET A 307 8.42 -19.00 -16.61
CA MET A 307 7.49 -18.34 -15.69
C MET A 307 7.58 -18.91 -14.26
N GLN A 308 8.27 -20.05 -14.05
CA GLN A 308 8.55 -20.61 -12.73
C GLN A 308 9.76 -19.94 -12.06
N LYS A 309 10.55 -19.17 -12.82
CA LYS A 309 11.66 -18.41 -12.26
C LYS A 309 11.09 -17.26 -11.45
N HIS A 310 11.39 -17.22 -10.15
CA HIS A 310 11.00 -16.09 -9.32
C HIS A 310 11.54 -14.82 -9.95
N MET A 311 10.66 -13.83 -10.14
CA MET A 311 11.14 -12.53 -10.60
C MET A 311 12.10 -12.01 -9.54
N ILE A 312 13.35 -11.76 -9.95
CA ILE A 312 14.39 -11.23 -9.07
C ILE A 312 14.04 -9.77 -8.84
N TRP A 313 13.20 -9.50 -7.83
CA TRP A 313 12.78 -8.14 -7.49
C TRP A 313 13.92 -7.32 -6.88
N ALA A 314 14.80 -8.00 -6.12
CA ALA A 314 16.14 -7.58 -5.71
C ALA A 314 16.91 -8.80 -5.17
N MET A 315 18.20 -8.94 -5.48
CA MET A 315 19.08 -9.88 -4.76
C MET A 315 19.19 -9.42 -3.30
N LYS A 316 19.50 -10.33 -2.37
CA LYS A 316 19.90 -9.93 -1.02
C LYS A 316 21.11 -8.99 -1.12
N ASN A 317 20.84 -7.71 -1.00
CA ASN A 317 21.83 -6.64 -1.11
C ASN A 317 22.15 -6.03 0.26
N SER A 318 21.56 -6.58 1.33
CA SER A 318 21.73 -6.09 2.68
C SER A 318 21.72 -7.23 3.70
N SER A 319 22.59 -7.12 4.71
CA SER A 319 22.66 -8.02 5.86
C SER A 319 21.44 -7.90 6.79
N VAL A 320 20.65 -6.83 6.65
CA VAL A 320 19.48 -6.55 7.51
C VAL A 320 18.17 -7.16 7.01
N CYS A 321 18.18 -7.74 5.80
CA CYS A 321 17.02 -8.44 5.23
C CYS A 321 17.07 -9.93 5.60
N THR A 322 16.01 -10.43 6.26
CA THR A 322 16.02 -11.76 6.87
C THR A 322 15.79 -12.91 5.86
N VAL A 323 15.07 -12.68 4.77
CA VAL A 323 14.59 -13.78 3.88
C VAL A 323 14.59 -13.44 2.38
N SER A 324 15.20 -12.34 1.94
CA SER A 324 15.58 -12.30 0.52
C SER A 324 16.66 -13.37 0.35
N ASN A 325 16.30 -14.41 -0.38
CA ASN A 325 17.12 -15.61 -0.52
C ASN A 325 18.59 -15.28 -0.84
N ASN A 326 19.52 -15.90 -0.12
CA ASN A 326 20.91 -16.10 -0.57
C ASN A 326 21.00 -17.19 -1.65
N ILE A 327 19.86 -17.76 -2.05
CA ILE A 327 19.79 -19.00 -2.83
C ILE A 327 20.40 -18.76 -4.20
N GLU A 328 21.55 -19.39 -4.43
CA GLU A 328 22.10 -19.60 -5.76
C GLU A 328 21.09 -20.42 -6.55
N TRP A 329 20.75 -19.91 -7.73
CA TRP A 329 19.82 -20.50 -8.69
C TRP A 329 20.06 -22.03 -8.83
N LYS A 330 19.01 -22.83 -8.73
CA LYS A 330 19.05 -24.21 -9.24
C LYS A 330 18.21 -24.30 -10.49
#